data_AF-U2QYR7-F1
#
_entry.id   AF-U2QYR7-F1
#
_cell.length_a   1.000
_cell.length_b   1.000
_cell.length_c   1.000
_cell.angle_alpha   90.00
_cell.angle_beta   90.00
_cell.angle_gamma   90.00
#
_symmetry.space_group_name_H-M   'P 1'
#
loop_
_entity.id
_entity.type
_entity.pdbx_description
1 polymer ?
#
loop_
_entity_poly.entity_id
_entity_poly.type
_entity_poly.pdbx_seq_one_letter_code
_entity_poly.pdbx_strand_id
1 'polypeptide(L)'
;MAEVKTQVKALLDQGWEVYTADEVRLEYEAWTRRMQPPKGQRTKLSVDRQRTSQSFFGALPPTSRTVTLYPIEVNRDTEQTILALERLQRETETEKIAVVLDNARFHHAKALTGLHGPGQLLESITSVLLPPYAPDHNPVEHVWNAAKSNIANIQRETLEETFGAFASYVTGRTVDHDFEHLPLRETRNDFVS
;
A
#
# COMPACT_ATOMS: atom_id res chain seq x y z
N MET A 1 -7.61 16.53 5.54
CA MET A 1 -6.15 16.38 5.36
C MET A 1 -5.35 17.19 6.37
N ALA A 2 -5.63 18.48 6.59
CA ALA A 2 -4.90 19.28 7.59
C ALA A 2 -4.93 18.65 9.00
N GLU A 3 -6.09 18.17 9.46
CA GLU A 3 -6.24 17.51 10.76
C GLU A 3 -5.41 16.23 10.89
N VAL A 4 -5.47 15.33 9.90
CA VAL A 4 -4.67 14.10 9.88
C VAL A 4 -3.17 14.41 9.89
N LYS A 5 -2.72 15.41 9.12
CA LYS A 5 -1.31 15.84 9.14
C LYS A 5 -0.88 16.32 10.52
N THR A 6 -1.70 17.15 11.17
CA THR A 6 -1.45 17.62 12.54
C THR A 6 -1.39 16.46 13.52
N GLN A 7 -2.30 15.49 13.40
CA GLN A 7 -2.33 14.31 14.26
C GLN A 7 -1.10 13.41 14.07
N VAL A 8 -0.75 13.10 12.82
CA VAL A 8 0.44 12.31 12.47
C VAL A 8 1.71 12.99 12.99
N LYS A 9 1.83 14.31 12.81
CA LYS A 9 2.95 15.07 13.33
C LYS A 9 3.04 15.00 14.86
N ALA A 10 1.92 15.21 15.55
CA ALA A 10 1.89 15.13 17.01
C ALA A 10 2.26 13.73 17.53
N LEU A 11 1.93 12.66 16.79
CA LEU A 11 2.32 11.29 17.15
C LEU A 11 3.82 11.06 16.93
N LEU A 12 4.37 11.51 15.81
CA LEU A 12 5.81 11.48 15.55
C LEU A 12 6.60 12.26 16.63
N ASP A 13 6.14 13.46 17.00
CA ASP A 13 6.75 14.28 18.05
C ASP A 13 6.70 13.59 19.44
N GLN A 14 5.72 12.72 19.66
CA GLN A 14 5.61 11.88 20.86
C GLN A 14 6.44 10.59 20.80
N GLY A 15 7.20 10.37 19.72
CA GLY A 15 8.02 9.20 19.51
C GLY A 15 7.25 7.95 19.05
N TRP A 16 6.06 8.12 18.47
CA TRP A 16 5.34 7.01 17.84
C TRP A 16 5.94 6.69 16.48
N GLU A 17 5.93 5.41 16.12
CA GLU A 17 6.24 4.99 14.77
C GLU A 17 4.98 5.02 13.91
N VAL A 18 4.95 5.86 12.89
CA VAL A 18 3.79 6.01 12.01
C VAL A 18 3.98 5.13 10.78
N TYR A 19 2.94 4.44 10.32
CA TYR A 19 2.93 3.71 9.05
C TYR A 19 1.77 4.22 8.20
N THR A 20 1.98 4.36 6.89
CA THR A 20 0.86 4.45 5.95
C THR A 20 0.56 3.10 5.39
N ALA A 21 -0.69 2.69 5.42
CA ALA A 21 -1.10 1.39 4.92
C ALA A 21 -2.33 1.47 4.02
N ASP A 22 -2.41 0.50 3.12
CA ASP A 22 -3.50 0.32 2.17
C ASP A 22 -3.44 -1.09 1.56
N GLU A 23 -4.55 -1.53 0.98
CA GLU A 23 -4.63 -2.79 0.27
C GLU A 23 -4.54 -2.63 -1.25
N VAL A 24 -3.59 -3.34 -1.86
CA VAL A 24 -3.48 -3.45 -3.31
C VAL A 24 -3.98 -4.80 -3.80
N ARG A 25 -4.89 -4.78 -4.78
CA ARG A 25 -5.23 -5.96 -5.58
C ARG A 25 -4.40 -5.98 -6.86
N LEU A 26 -3.75 -7.11 -7.12
CA LEU A 26 -3.04 -7.42 -8.34
C LEU A 26 -3.78 -8.51 -9.10
N GLU A 27 -4.07 -8.23 -10.36
CA GLU A 27 -4.69 -9.18 -11.26
C GLU A 27 -3.62 -9.85 -12.11
N TYR A 28 -3.84 -11.12 -12.42
CA TYR A 28 -3.05 -11.88 -13.39
C TYR A 28 -3.46 -11.52 -14.81
N GLU A 29 -3.26 -10.26 -15.14
CA GLU A 29 -3.56 -9.69 -16.44
C GLU A 29 -2.54 -8.57 -16.70
N ALA A 30 -1.93 -8.58 -17.90
CA ALA A 30 -1.12 -7.46 -18.34
C ALA A 30 -2.03 -6.24 -18.58
N TRP A 31 -2.01 -5.30 -17.64
CA TRP A 31 -2.64 -4.00 -17.84
C TRP A 31 -1.91 -3.27 -18.97
N THR A 32 -2.65 -2.98 -20.04
CA THR A 32 -2.11 -2.21 -21.18
C THR A 32 -2.11 -0.73 -20.81
N ARG A 33 -0.92 -0.14 -20.69
CA ARG A 33 -0.69 1.30 -20.54
C ARG A 33 -0.16 1.89 -21.85
N ARG A 34 -0.07 3.21 -21.93
CA ARG A 34 0.45 3.90 -23.13
C ARG A 34 1.89 3.44 -23.40
N MET A 35 2.15 2.99 -24.63
CA MET A 35 3.48 2.57 -25.12
C MET A 35 3.68 3.06 -26.56
N GLN A 36 4.93 3.16 -26.99
CA GLN A 36 5.28 3.44 -28.39
C GLN A 36 5.66 2.14 -29.09
N PRO A 37 4.82 1.58 -29.97
CA PRO A 37 5.17 0.39 -30.74
C PRO A 37 6.24 0.71 -31.80
N PRO A 38 7.01 -0.30 -32.28
CA PRO A 38 8.00 -0.11 -33.33
C PRO A 38 7.38 0.51 -34.60
N LYS A 39 8.04 1.53 -35.14
CA LYS A 39 7.56 2.24 -36.34
C LYS A 39 7.55 1.28 -37.54
N GLY A 40 6.44 1.24 -38.28
CA GLY A 40 6.31 0.43 -39.49
C GLY A 40 5.97 -1.05 -39.26
N GLN A 41 5.81 -1.49 -38.00
CA GLN A 41 5.42 -2.85 -37.68
C GLN A 41 3.99 -2.88 -37.12
N ARG A 42 3.16 -3.81 -37.61
CA ARG A 42 1.82 -4.04 -37.06
C ARG A 42 1.96 -4.81 -35.73
N THR A 43 1.79 -4.11 -34.62
CA THR A 43 1.73 -4.74 -33.29
C THR A 43 0.31 -5.23 -33.01
N LYS A 44 0.15 -6.53 -32.72
CA LYS A 44 -1.09 -7.08 -32.15
C LYS A 44 -0.92 -7.16 -30.65
N LEU A 45 -1.85 -6.54 -29.91
CA LEU A 45 -1.93 -6.69 -28.47
C LEU A 45 -2.78 -7.94 -28.18
N SER A 46 -2.24 -8.85 -27.38
CA SER A 46 -2.95 -10.02 -26.88
C SER A 46 -2.78 -10.05 -25.37
N VAL A 47 -3.86 -10.40 -24.67
CA VAL A 47 -3.92 -10.49 -23.22
C VAL A 47 -4.60 -11.80 -22.90
N ASP A 48 -3.96 -12.62 -22.05
CA ASP A 48 -4.58 -13.85 -21.54
C ASP A 48 -5.42 -13.51 -20.30
N ARG A 49 -6.73 -13.72 -20.39
CA ARG A 49 -7.70 -13.29 -19.38
C ARG A 49 -8.15 -14.47 -18.54
N GLN A 50 -7.38 -14.77 -17.50
CA GLN A 50 -7.72 -15.85 -16.56
C GLN A 50 -8.53 -15.36 -15.33
N ARG A 51 -8.61 -14.04 -15.10
CA ARG A 51 -9.32 -13.40 -13.97
C ARG A 51 -8.84 -13.85 -12.58
N THR A 52 -7.60 -14.32 -12.47
CA THR A 52 -6.95 -14.64 -11.19
C THR A 52 -6.41 -13.36 -10.55
N SER A 53 -6.42 -13.26 -9.23
CA SER A 53 -5.89 -12.08 -8.53
C SER A 53 -5.41 -12.42 -7.13
N GLN A 54 -4.45 -11.66 -6.63
CA GLN A 54 -3.99 -11.69 -5.25
C GLN A 54 -4.08 -10.29 -4.66
N SER A 55 -4.48 -10.20 -3.39
CA SER A 55 -4.45 -8.93 -2.66
C SER A 55 -3.32 -8.93 -1.64
N PHE A 56 -2.82 -7.74 -1.32
CA PHE A 56 -1.78 -7.52 -0.33
C PHE A 56 -2.15 -6.31 0.53
N PHE A 57 -1.85 -6.40 1.81
CA PHE A 57 -1.77 -5.25 2.70
C PHE A 57 -0.34 -4.73 2.69
N GLY A 58 -0.14 -3.46 2.35
CA GLY A 58 1.17 -2.83 2.40
C GLY A 58 1.28 -1.86 3.56
N ALA A 59 2.40 -1.89 4.28
CA ALA A 59 2.74 -0.93 5.30
C ALA A 59 4.03 -0.20 4.91
N LEU A 60 3.97 1.14 4.88
CA LEU A 60 5.09 2.01 4.53
C LEU A 60 5.41 2.94 5.73
N PRO A 61 6.53 2.73 6.43
CA PRO A 61 7.01 3.67 7.42
C PRO A 61 7.67 4.89 6.75
N PRO A 62 7.57 6.09 7.35
CA PRO A 62 8.24 7.31 6.88
C PRO A 62 9.76 7.23 7.08
N THR A 63 10.23 6.45 8.06
CA THR A 63 11.64 6.37 8.44
C THR A 63 12.44 5.48 7.49
N SER A 64 12.06 4.21 7.34
CA SER A 64 12.80 3.29 6.47
C SER A 64 12.43 3.44 4.99
N ARG A 65 11.28 4.06 4.69
CA ARG A 65 10.78 4.34 3.33
C ARG A 65 10.62 3.10 2.45
N THR A 66 10.65 1.91 3.03
CA THR A 66 10.53 0.64 2.33
C THR A 66 9.21 0.00 2.73
N VAL A 67 8.45 -0.46 1.73
CA VAL A 67 7.15 -1.09 1.99
C VAL A 67 7.35 -2.54 2.45
N THR A 68 6.62 -2.92 3.49
CA THR A 68 6.41 -4.32 3.89
C THR A 68 5.09 -4.82 3.32
N LEU A 69 5.08 -5.99 2.68
CA LEU A 69 3.90 -6.60 2.06
C LEU A 69 3.43 -7.82 2.85
N TYR A 70 2.14 -7.85 3.17
CA TYR A 70 1.46 -8.99 3.78
C TYR A 70 0.41 -9.54 2.80
N PRO A 71 0.51 -10.81 2.36
CA PRO A 71 -0.47 -11.40 1.46
C PRO A 71 -1.83 -11.60 2.16
N ILE A 72 -2.91 -11.30 1.44
CA ILE A 72 -4.30 -11.48 1.88
C ILE A 72 -4.86 -12.76 1.26
N GLU A 73 -5.21 -13.75 2.07
CA GLU A 73 -5.49 -15.10 1.58
C GLU A 73 -6.89 -15.26 0.93
N VAL A 74 -7.88 -14.49 1.38
CA VAL A 74 -9.29 -14.71 0.98
C VAL A 74 -9.90 -13.43 0.42
N ASN A 75 -10.31 -12.50 1.27
CA ASN A 75 -10.98 -11.26 0.90
C ASN A 75 -10.37 -10.07 1.63
N ARG A 76 -10.54 -8.88 1.04
CA ARG A 76 -10.21 -7.62 1.72
C ARG A 76 -11.34 -7.31 2.71
N ASP A 77 -11.17 -7.79 3.93
CA ASP A 77 -12.11 -7.63 5.03
C ASP A 77 -11.39 -7.28 6.33
N THR A 78 -12.17 -7.05 7.38
CA THR A 78 -11.66 -6.63 8.69
C THR A 78 -10.73 -7.68 9.31
N GLU A 79 -10.98 -8.98 9.12
CA GLU A 79 -10.14 -10.03 9.72
C GLU A 79 -8.74 -10.04 9.10
N GLN A 80 -8.66 -9.90 7.78
CA GLN A 80 -7.38 -9.81 7.09
C GLN A 80 -6.61 -8.54 7.44
N THR A 81 -7.30 -7.40 7.61
CA THR A 81 -6.68 -6.19 8.15
C THR A 81 -6.13 -6.43 9.57
N ILE A 82 -6.88 -7.09 10.45
CA ILE A 82 -6.42 -7.42 11.81
C ILE A 82 -5.17 -8.30 11.77
N LEU A 83 -5.16 -9.35 10.93
CA LEU A 83 -4.02 -10.24 10.79
C LEU A 83 -2.76 -9.52 10.28
N ALA A 84 -2.92 -8.59 9.32
CA ALA A 84 -1.81 -7.80 8.82
C ALA A 84 -1.27 -6.84 9.89
N LEU A 85 -2.15 -6.19 10.66
CA LEU A 85 -1.77 -5.32 11.77
C LEU A 85 -1.09 -6.09 12.91
N GLU A 86 -1.56 -7.30 13.22
CA GLU A 86 -0.93 -8.16 14.22
C GLU A 86 0.49 -8.58 13.80
N ARG A 87 0.69 -8.92 12.52
CA ARG A 87 2.03 -9.21 11.97
C ARG A 87 2.92 -7.97 12.03
N LEU A 88 2.41 -6.81 11.61
CA LEU A 88 3.13 -5.54 11.69
C LEU A 88 3.57 -5.23 13.13
N GLN A 89 2.69 -5.38 14.12
CA GLN A 89 3.01 -5.18 15.53
C GLN A 89 4.12 -6.12 16.01
N ARG A 90 4.09 -7.40 15.61
CA ARG A 90 5.12 -8.38 16.01
C ARG A 90 6.49 -8.10 15.40
N GLU A 91 6.51 -7.57 14.18
CA GLU A 91 7.73 -7.27 13.43
C GLU A 91 8.32 -5.91 13.81
N THR A 92 7.52 -5.04 14.43
CA THR A 92 7.94 -3.73 14.89
C THR A 92 8.41 -3.81 16.34
N GLU A 93 9.62 -3.36 16.63
CA GLU A 93 10.21 -3.41 17.98
C GLU A 93 9.62 -2.33 18.93
N THR A 94 8.74 -1.47 18.41
CA THR A 94 8.17 -0.30 19.09
C THR A 94 6.80 -0.62 19.71
N GLU A 95 6.58 -0.21 20.97
CA GLU A 95 5.30 -0.39 21.67
C GLU A 95 4.19 0.59 21.25
N LYS A 96 4.52 1.58 20.42
CA LYS A 96 3.66 2.70 20.03
C LYS A 96 3.68 2.91 18.53
N ILE A 97 2.72 2.30 17.85
CA ILE A 97 2.58 2.27 16.41
C ILE A 97 1.30 3.01 16.03
N ALA A 98 1.39 3.93 15.09
CA ALA A 98 0.24 4.59 14.51
C ALA A 98 0.08 4.19 13.05
N VAL A 99 -1.05 3.60 12.67
CA VAL A 99 -1.28 3.17 11.28
C VAL A 99 -2.31 4.09 10.64
N VAL A 100 -1.87 4.81 9.60
CA VAL A 100 -2.73 5.65 8.76
C VAL A 100 -3.36 4.78 7.69
N LEU A 101 -4.67 4.59 7.78
CA LEU A 101 -5.47 3.79 6.85
C LEU A 101 -6.37 4.68 6.01
N ASP A 102 -6.81 4.16 4.87
CA ASP A 102 -7.87 4.81 4.10
C ASP A 102 -9.20 4.81 4.89
N ASN A 103 -10.23 5.44 4.32
CA ASN A 103 -11.53 5.53 4.99
C ASN A 103 -12.49 4.38 4.65
N ALA A 104 -11.98 3.20 4.28
CA ALA A 104 -12.82 2.08 3.90
C ALA A 104 -13.69 1.61 5.07
N ARG A 105 -14.91 1.15 4.74
CA ARG A 105 -15.94 0.78 5.73
C ARG A 105 -15.47 -0.30 6.71
N PHE A 106 -14.62 -1.23 6.25
CA PHE A 106 -14.13 -2.33 7.08
C PHE A 106 -13.06 -1.90 8.08
N HIS A 107 -12.44 -0.72 7.94
CA HIS A 107 -11.59 -0.11 8.96
C HIS A 107 -12.39 0.47 10.13
N HIS A 108 -13.69 0.74 9.95
CA HIS A 108 -14.59 1.20 11.01
C HIS A 108 -15.31 0.07 11.75
N ALA A 109 -15.02 -1.19 11.40
CA ALA A 109 -15.68 -2.31 12.02
C ALA A 109 -15.41 -2.29 13.53
N LYS A 110 -16.47 -2.44 14.33
CA LYS A 110 -16.36 -2.47 15.80
C LYS A 110 -15.35 -3.50 16.29
N ALA A 111 -15.23 -4.60 15.55
CA ALA A 111 -14.26 -5.65 15.78
C ALA A 111 -12.81 -5.17 15.70
N LEU A 112 -12.49 -4.20 14.83
CA LEU A 112 -11.15 -3.60 14.78
C LEU A 112 -10.98 -2.53 15.87
N THR A 113 -11.95 -1.62 16.01
CA THR A 113 -11.85 -0.55 17.01
C THR A 113 -11.76 -1.06 18.45
N GLY A 114 -12.35 -2.23 18.72
CA GLY A 114 -12.30 -2.88 20.03
C GLY A 114 -10.93 -3.48 20.40
N LEU A 115 -9.99 -3.57 19.46
CA LEU A 115 -8.70 -4.22 19.66
C LEU A 115 -7.57 -3.26 20.06
N HIS A 116 -7.80 -1.94 20.05
CA HIS A 116 -6.80 -0.91 20.35
C HIS A 116 -6.72 -0.52 21.84
N GLY A 117 -7.36 -1.30 22.74
CA GLY A 117 -7.39 -1.02 24.17
C GLY A 117 -6.29 -1.74 24.97
N PRO A 118 -5.99 -1.32 26.21
CA PRO A 118 -5.03 -2.01 27.07
C PRO A 118 -5.41 -3.49 27.28
N GLY A 119 -4.44 -4.39 27.11
CA GLY A 119 -4.65 -5.84 27.21
C GLY A 119 -5.41 -6.46 26.03
N GLN A 120 -5.61 -5.70 24.94
CA GLN A 120 -6.20 -6.21 23.70
C GLN A 120 -5.12 -6.56 22.68
N LEU A 121 -5.51 -7.27 21.62
CA LEU A 121 -4.59 -7.80 20.61
C LEU A 121 -3.70 -6.73 19.95
N LEU A 122 -4.27 -5.56 19.68
CA LEU A 122 -3.64 -4.46 18.95
C LEU A 122 -3.39 -3.25 19.86
N GLU A 123 -3.08 -3.48 21.14
CA GLU A 123 -2.89 -2.41 22.14
C GLU A 123 -1.78 -1.43 21.78
N SER A 124 -0.74 -1.90 21.08
CA SER A 124 0.37 -1.08 20.61
C SER A 124 0.05 -0.29 19.35
N ILE A 125 -1.08 -0.58 18.69
CA ILE A 125 -1.49 0.07 17.45
C ILE A 125 -2.61 1.08 17.72
N THR A 126 -2.46 2.28 17.18
CA THR A 126 -3.53 3.27 17.04
C THR A 126 -3.82 3.52 15.57
N SER A 127 -5.08 3.39 15.16
CA SER A 127 -5.50 3.67 13.79
C SER A 127 -5.82 5.15 13.59
N VAL A 128 -5.29 5.76 12.52
CA VAL A 128 -5.60 7.12 12.06
C VAL A 128 -6.26 7.00 10.69
N LEU A 129 -7.49 7.50 10.55
CA LEU A 129 -8.23 7.33 9.30
C LEU A 129 -8.14 8.58 8.43
N LEU A 130 -7.85 8.39 7.15
CA LEU A 130 -7.90 9.47 6.17
C LEU A 130 -9.34 9.98 6.01
N PRO A 131 -9.54 11.26 5.64
CA PRO A 131 -10.88 11.75 5.33
C PRO A 131 -11.46 11.01 4.11
N PRO A 132 -12.80 10.95 3.99
CA PRO A 132 -13.43 10.36 2.82
C PRO A 132 -12.92 10.97 1.51
N TYR A 133 -12.78 10.15 0.47
CA TYR A 133 -12.38 10.58 -0.89
C TYR A 133 -11.02 11.28 -0.97
N ALA A 134 -10.09 10.92 -0.08
CA ALA A 134 -8.70 11.38 -0.11
C ALA A 134 -7.66 10.26 -0.42
N PRO A 135 -7.92 9.33 -1.36
CA PRO A 135 -7.01 8.22 -1.65
C PRO A 135 -5.64 8.71 -2.15
N ASP A 136 -5.62 9.74 -3.02
CA ASP A 136 -4.38 10.34 -3.56
C ASP A 136 -3.44 10.93 -2.48
N HIS A 137 -3.91 11.04 -1.23
CA HIS A 137 -3.12 11.49 -0.09
C HIS A 137 -2.47 10.35 0.70
N ASN A 138 -2.78 9.09 0.39
CA ASN A 138 -2.09 7.93 0.94
C ASN A 138 -0.82 7.65 0.11
N PRO A 139 0.38 7.75 0.70
CA PRO A 139 1.65 7.60 -0.01
C PRO A 139 1.81 6.25 -0.69
N VAL A 140 1.29 5.21 -0.04
CA VAL A 140 1.40 3.84 -0.51
C VAL A 140 0.66 3.64 -1.84
N GLU A 141 -0.37 4.44 -2.15
CA GLU A 141 -1.05 4.40 -3.45
C GLU A 141 -0.14 4.83 -4.60
N HIS A 142 0.78 5.78 -4.35
CA HIS A 142 1.78 6.18 -5.35
C HIS A 142 2.76 5.04 -5.59
N VAL A 143 3.14 4.29 -4.54
CA VAL A 143 3.96 3.08 -4.66
C VAL A 143 3.25 2.02 -5.51
N TRP A 144 1.96 1.78 -5.24
CA TRP A 144 1.14 0.86 -6.02
C TRP A 144 1.06 1.27 -7.48
N ASN A 145 0.87 2.56 -7.76
CA ASN A 145 0.81 3.09 -9.12
C ASN A 145 2.14 2.95 -9.86
N ALA A 146 3.26 3.21 -9.20
CA ALA A 146 4.61 3.03 -9.77
C ALA A 146 4.90 1.54 -10.05
N ALA A 147 4.63 0.67 -9.10
CA ALA A 147 4.81 -0.77 -9.23
C ALA A 147 3.92 -1.37 -10.32
N LYS A 148 2.64 -0.99 -10.38
CA LYS A 148 1.71 -1.37 -11.46
C LYS A 148 2.16 -0.84 -12.82
N SER A 149 2.79 0.34 -12.88
CA SER A 149 3.37 0.85 -14.13
C SER A 149 4.55 0.02 -14.60
N ASN A 150 5.40 -0.44 -13.68
CA ASN A 150 6.58 -1.23 -14.00
C ASN A 150 6.25 -2.63 -14.52
N ILE A 151 5.19 -3.25 -14.02
CA ILE A 151 4.75 -4.57 -14.50
C ILE A 151 3.80 -4.49 -15.70
N ALA A 152 3.29 -3.30 -16.04
CA ALA A 152 2.38 -3.09 -17.16
C ALA A 152 3.02 -3.47 -18.51
N ASN A 153 2.17 -3.72 -19.51
CA ASN A 153 2.55 -4.08 -20.88
C ASN A 153 3.36 -5.39 -21.04
N ILE A 154 3.60 -6.14 -19.96
CA ILE A 154 4.31 -7.42 -19.98
C ILE A 154 3.39 -8.49 -19.39
N GLN A 155 2.93 -9.41 -20.24
CA GLN A 155 2.28 -10.64 -19.79
C GLN A 155 3.38 -11.63 -19.38
N ARG A 156 3.29 -12.16 -18.16
CA ARG A 156 4.16 -13.23 -17.66
C ARG A 156 3.45 -14.56 -17.76
N GLU A 157 4.21 -15.65 -17.66
CA GLU A 157 3.69 -17.01 -17.85
C GLU A 157 2.95 -17.51 -16.62
N THR A 158 3.32 -16.98 -15.45
CA THR A 158 2.70 -17.36 -14.18
C THR A 158 2.32 -16.16 -13.32
N LEU A 159 1.40 -16.45 -12.40
CA LEU A 159 0.92 -15.55 -11.38
C LEU A 159 2.08 -15.11 -10.46
N GLU A 160 2.88 -16.08 -10.06
CA GLU A 160 4.03 -15.94 -9.16
C GLU A 160 5.11 -15.04 -9.76
N GLU A 161 5.34 -15.10 -11.07
CA GLU A 161 6.27 -14.20 -11.75
C GLU A 161 5.77 -12.75 -11.74
N THR A 162 4.47 -12.54 -11.93
CA THR A 162 3.86 -11.19 -11.91
C THR A 162 3.96 -10.60 -10.51
N PHE A 163 3.65 -11.39 -9.49
CA PHE A 163 3.75 -10.97 -8.10
C PHE A 163 5.19 -10.81 -7.65
N GLY A 164 6.09 -11.71 -8.04
CA GLY A 164 7.51 -11.59 -7.76
C GLY A 164 8.10 -10.30 -8.33
N ALA A 165 7.73 -9.93 -9.56
CA ALA A 165 8.14 -8.67 -10.17
C ALA A 165 7.56 -7.45 -9.46
N PHE A 166 6.30 -7.50 -9.02
CA PHE A 166 5.68 -6.44 -8.23
C PHE A 166 6.34 -6.30 -6.86
N ALA A 167 6.45 -7.40 -6.10
CA ALA A 167 7.04 -7.42 -4.78
C ALA A 167 8.48 -6.92 -4.82
N SER A 168 9.29 -7.42 -5.77
CA SER A 168 10.68 -6.96 -5.95
C SER A 168 10.76 -5.47 -6.27
N TYR A 169 9.81 -4.92 -7.02
CA TYR A 169 9.77 -3.49 -7.33
C TYR A 169 9.50 -2.66 -6.07
N VAL A 170 8.56 -3.11 -5.24
CA VAL A 170 8.05 -2.42 -4.06
C VAL A 170 8.99 -2.51 -2.87
N THR A 171 9.54 -3.70 -2.60
CA THR A 171 10.42 -3.95 -1.44
C THR A 171 11.89 -3.61 -1.72
N GLY A 172 12.27 -3.56 -3.01
CA GLY A 172 13.64 -3.29 -3.44
C GLY A 172 14.00 -1.81 -3.58
N ARG A 173 13.09 -0.88 -3.25
CA ARG A 173 13.33 0.56 -3.39
C ARG A 173 12.80 1.37 -2.22
N THR A 174 13.43 2.52 -2.01
CA THR A 174 12.96 3.52 -1.05
C THR A 174 12.01 4.49 -1.74
N VAL A 175 10.91 4.80 -1.09
CA VAL A 175 9.89 5.74 -1.55
C VAL A 175 10.19 7.10 -0.93
N ASP A 176 10.47 8.11 -1.76
CA ASP A 176 10.65 9.46 -1.24
C ASP A 176 9.28 10.06 -0.93
N HIS A 177 8.87 9.93 0.34
CA HIS A 177 7.60 10.43 0.82
C HIS A 177 7.77 11.20 2.13
N ASP A 178 7.13 12.37 2.17
CA ASP A 178 6.95 13.17 3.37
C ASP A 178 5.46 13.47 3.58
N PHE A 179 4.94 13.11 4.76
CA PHE A 179 3.54 13.36 5.12
C PHE A 179 3.20 14.85 5.15
N GLU A 180 4.18 15.71 5.45
CA GLU A 180 4.03 17.17 5.39
C GLU A 180 3.96 17.63 3.92
N HIS A 181 4.86 17.13 3.08
CA HIS A 181 5.03 17.51 1.68
C HIS A 181 4.73 16.35 0.72
N LEU A 182 3.44 16.08 0.49
CA LEU A 182 3.04 15.25 -0.65
C LEU A 182 3.58 15.94 -1.91
N PRO A 183 4.40 15.26 -2.73
CA PRO A 183 4.91 15.89 -3.93
C PRO A 183 3.74 16.30 -4.83
N LEU A 184 3.83 17.48 -5.42
CA LEU A 184 2.93 17.86 -6.50
C LEU A 184 3.04 16.79 -7.59
N ARG A 185 1.92 16.48 -8.24
CA ARG A 185 1.84 15.52 -9.35
C ARG A 185 2.68 16.05 -10.52
N GLU A 186 4.00 15.95 -10.43
CA GLU A 186 4.88 16.15 -11.57
C GLU A 186 4.60 14.99 -12.53
N THR A 187 4.49 15.32 -13.81
CA THR A 187 4.10 14.39 -14.88
C THR A 187 5.14 13.29 -15.17
N ARG A 188 5.99 12.93 -14.20
CA ARG A 188 6.96 11.85 -14.26
C ARG A 188 6.73 10.91 -13.09
N ASN A 189 6.52 9.64 -13.38
CA ASN A 189 6.27 8.54 -12.45
C ASN A 189 7.50 8.18 -11.57
N ASP A 190 8.36 9.14 -11.25
CA ASP A 190 9.66 8.91 -10.63
C ASP A 190 9.60 9.32 -9.15
N PHE A 191 8.70 8.70 -8.38
CA PHE A 191 8.68 8.80 -6.90
C PHE A 191 9.60 7.76 -6.23
N VAL A 192 10.38 7.05 -7.03
CA VAL A 192 11.14 5.89 -6.61
C VAL A 192 12.58 6.07 -7.06
N SER A 193 13.46 6.29 -6.09
CA SER A 193 14.92 6.31 -6.30
C SER A 193 15.50 4.90 -6.17
#